data_AF-A0A957RYM1-F1
#
_entry.id   AF-A0A957RYM1-F1
#
_cell.length_a   1.000
_cell.length_b   1.000
_cell.length_c   1.000
_cell.angle_alpha   90.00
_cell.angle_beta   90.00
_cell.angle_gamma   90.00
#
_symmetry.space_group_name_H-M   'P 1'
#
loop_
_entity.id
_entity.type
_entity.pdbx_description
1 polymer ?
#
loop_
_entity_poly.entity_id
_entity_poly.type
_entity_poly.pdbx_seq_one_letter_code
_entity_poly.pdbx_strand_id
1 'polypeptide(L)'
;TSSVTLRHVVASGNTQPAMAFSLDGKTATLGHGESEKFGTLTPGAHTVTVALPEQWQLAGVACDGGVAIEQAAAPAAGGQAVATFSLERSQHVTCTFTTEQTAYDLYMPAVLR
;
A
#
# COMPACT_ATOMS: atom_id res chain seq x y z
N THR A 1 -4.60 -21.38 9.31
CA THR A 1 -5.14 -20.01 9.16
C THR A 1 -4.23 -19.25 8.24
N SER A 2 -4.78 -18.43 7.34
CA SER A 2 -3.97 -17.65 6.41
C SER A 2 -3.45 -16.39 7.11
N SER A 3 -2.35 -15.82 6.62
CA SER A 3 -1.83 -14.53 7.11
C SER A 3 -1.24 -13.70 5.99
N VAL A 4 -1.30 -12.39 6.15
CA VAL A 4 -0.55 -11.45 5.30
C VAL A 4 0.42 -10.65 6.16
N THR A 5 1.61 -10.40 5.67
CA THR A 5 2.54 -9.42 6.24
C THR A 5 2.53 -8.20 5.34
N LEU A 6 2.06 -7.07 5.83
CA LEU A 6 2.15 -5.80 5.12
C LEU A 6 3.48 -5.14 5.47
N ARG A 7 4.25 -4.75 4.47
CA ARG A 7 5.51 -4.04 4.62
C ARG A 7 5.43 -2.70 3.92
N HIS A 8 5.90 -1.64 4.58
CA HIS A 8 5.95 -0.31 3.99
C HIS A 8 7.38 0.05 3.58
N VAL A 9 7.53 0.58 2.37
CA VAL A 9 8.79 1.10 1.83
C VAL A 9 8.54 2.47 1.21
N VAL A 10 9.45 3.40 1.48
CA VAL A 10 9.53 4.69 0.79
C VAL A 10 10.58 4.54 -0.31
N ALA A 11 10.17 4.62 -1.58
CA ALA A 11 11.07 4.55 -2.73
C ALA A 11 11.82 5.86 -2.95
N SER A 12 11.13 6.99 -2.83
CA SER A 12 11.72 8.31 -2.97
C SER A 12 10.97 9.35 -2.14
N GLY A 13 11.68 10.33 -1.60
CA GLY A 13 11.10 11.40 -0.79
C GLY A 13 12.14 12.11 0.06
N ASN A 14 11.84 13.34 0.46
CA ASN A 14 12.61 14.14 1.40
C ASN A 14 12.30 13.81 2.87
N THR A 15 11.22 13.07 3.10
CA THR A 15 10.75 12.64 4.41
C THR A 15 10.38 11.15 4.38
N GLN A 16 10.27 10.53 5.54
CA GLN A 16 9.87 9.14 5.71
C GLN A 16 8.72 9.05 6.74
N PRO A 17 7.50 9.48 6.39
CA PRO A 17 6.38 9.43 7.29
C PRO A 17 5.93 8.00 7.54
N ALA A 18 5.37 7.77 8.73
CA ALA A 18 4.61 6.56 8.98
C ALA A 18 3.21 6.70 8.37
N MET A 19 2.71 5.61 7.80
CA MET A 19 1.43 5.59 7.10
C MET A 19 0.48 4.61 7.77
N ALA A 20 -0.82 4.94 7.78
CA ALA A 20 -1.83 4.08 8.37
C ALA A 20 -2.32 3.07 7.33
N PHE A 21 -2.04 1.79 7.59
CA PHE A 21 -2.55 0.65 6.84
C PHE A 21 -3.78 0.10 7.56
N SER A 22 -4.80 -0.29 6.80
CA SER A 22 -6.00 -0.95 7.30
C SER A 22 -6.29 -2.19 6.47
N LEU A 23 -6.40 -3.35 7.11
CA LEU A 23 -6.80 -4.61 6.49
C LEU A 23 -8.07 -5.13 7.16
N ASP A 24 -9.18 -5.17 6.43
CA ASP A 24 -10.50 -5.63 6.92
C ASP A 24 -10.90 -5.03 8.29
N GLY A 25 -10.59 -3.75 8.49
CA GLY A 25 -10.87 -3.02 9.74
C GLY A 25 -9.81 -3.12 10.84
N LYS A 26 -8.75 -3.92 10.67
CA LYS A 26 -7.58 -3.91 11.55
C LYS A 26 -6.57 -2.88 11.04
N THR A 27 -6.13 -1.98 11.90
CA THR A 27 -5.24 -0.88 11.53
C THR A 27 -3.82 -1.08 12.09
N ALA A 28 -2.81 -0.68 11.33
CA ALA A 28 -1.43 -0.58 11.78
C ALA A 28 -0.77 0.66 11.19
N THR A 29 0.10 1.31 11.95
CA THR A 29 0.89 2.44 11.46
C THR A 29 2.30 1.94 11.17
N LEU A 30 2.75 2.07 9.92
CA LEU A 30 4.05 1.54 9.47
C LEU A 30 4.94 2.67 8.94
N GLY A 31 6.10 2.83 9.56
CA GLY A 31 7.21 3.63 9.07
C GLY A 31 7.95 2.98 7.90
N HIS A 32 8.96 3.68 7.39
CA HIS A 32 9.82 3.15 6.33
C HIS A 32 10.55 1.88 6.80
N GLY A 33 10.38 0.79 6.06
CA GLY A 33 11.03 -0.50 6.34
C GLY A 33 10.31 -1.35 7.38
N GLU A 34 9.28 -0.80 8.04
CA GLU A 34 8.49 -1.54 9.03
C GLU A 34 7.48 -2.47 8.34
N SER A 35 7.07 -3.49 9.09
CA SER A 35 6.09 -4.46 8.65
C SER A 35 5.22 -4.95 9.80
N GLU A 36 3.95 -5.21 9.50
CA GLU A 36 3.00 -5.81 10.44
C GLU A 36 2.39 -7.08 9.86
N LYS A 37 2.29 -8.12 10.69
CA LYS A 37 1.68 -9.39 10.31
C LYS A 37 0.24 -9.47 10.79
N PHE A 38 -0.68 -9.56 9.82
CA PHE A 38 -2.09 -9.80 10.05
C PHE A 38 -2.40 -11.29 9.90
N GLY A 39 -2.65 -11.95 11.02
CA GLY A 39 -3.03 -13.36 11.08
C GLY A 39 -4.53 -13.61 11.10
N THR A 40 -4.89 -14.89 10.99
CA THR A 40 -6.26 -15.40 11.16
C THR A 40 -7.22 -14.87 10.09
N LEU A 41 -6.72 -14.78 8.86
CA LEU A 41 -7.53 -14.41 7.70
C LEU A 41 -8.27 -15.63 7.15
N THR A 42 -9.54 -15.42 6.80
CA THR A 42 -10.36 -16.40 6.08
C THR A 42 -9.98 -16.40 4.61
N PRO A 43 -9.96 -17.55 3.92
CA PRO A 43 -9.74 -17.56 2.47
C PRO A 43 -10.77 -16.70 1.74
N GLY A 44 -10.35 -15.95 0.73
CA GLY A 44 -11.20 -15.01 0.00
C GLY A 44 -10.51 -13.69 -0.32
N ALA A 45 -11.30 -12.73 -0.81
CA ALA A 45 -10.83 -11.38 -1.11
C ALA A 45 -10.68 -10.55 0.16
N HIS A 46 -9.57 -9.83 0.26
CA HIS A 46 -9.22 -8.92 1.32
C HIS A 46 -8.87 -7.56 0.74
N THR A 47 -9.13 -6.51 1.52
CA THR A 47 -8.87 -5.14 1.08
C THR A 47 -7.90 -4.46 2.04
N VAL A 48 -6.81 -3.94 1.48
CA VAL A 48 -5.88 -3.06 2.19
C VAL A 48 -6.12 -1.63 1.77
N THR A 49 -6.35 -0.78 2.75
CA THR A 49 -6.41 0.67 2.57
C THR A 49 -5.17 1.29 3.19
N VAL A 50 -4.51 2.19 2.46
CA VAL A 50 -3.35 2.95 2.94
C VAL A 50 -3.71 4.43 2.94
N ALA A 51 -3.68 5.07 4.11
CA ALA A 51 -3.83 6.51 4.22
C ALA A 51 -2.49 7.19 3.90
N LEU A 52 -2.44 7.89 2.78
CA LEU A 52 -1.28 8.60 2.29
C LEU A 52 -1.33 10.05 2.77
N PRO A 53 -0.25 10.57 3.39
CA PRO A 53 -0.11 11.99 3.69
C PRO A 53 -0.21 12.85 2.41
N GLU A 54 -0.42 14.15 2.59
CA GLU A 54 -0.38 15.09 1.46
C GLU A 54 0.99 15.04 0.76
N GLN A 55 1.00 15.18 -0.57
CA GLN A 55 2.20 15.05 -1.41
C GLN A 55 2.83 13.65 -1.39
N TRP A 56 2.07 12.60 -1.07
CA TRP A 56 2.50 11.20 -1.22
C TRP A 56 1.56 10.43 -2.14
N GLN A 57 2.13 9.48 -2.88
CA GLN A 57 1.41 8.54 -3.72
C GLN A 57 1.92 7.11 -3.52
N LEU A 58 1.08 6.14 -3.88
CA LEU A 58 1.46 4.73 -3.92
C LEU A 58 2.13 4.44 -5.26
N ALA A 59 3.44 4.22 -5.25
CA ALA A 59 4.24 3.92 -6.43
C ALA A 59 4.07 2.46 -6.91
N GLY A 60 3.79 1.53 -5.98
CA GLY A 60 3.59 0.13 -6.34
C GLY A 60 3.24 -0.77 -5.17
N VAL A 61 2.71 -1.95 -5.48
CA VAL A 61 2.43 -3.02 -4.53
C VAL A 61 2.92 -4.33 -5.12
N ALA A 62 3.73 -5.07 -4.37
CA ALA A 62 4.25 -6.38 -4.77
C ALA A 62 3.99 -7.38 -3.66
N CYS A 63 3.38 -8.53 -3.97
CA CYS A 63 3.11 -9.58 -3.01
C CYS A 63 3.77 -10.90 -3.40
N ASP A 64 4.57 -11.46 -2.50
CA ASP A 64 5.19 -12.78 -2.65
C ASP A 64 4.14 -13.85 -2.35
N GLY A 65 3.45 -14.33 -3.38
CA GLY A 65 2.39 -15.34 -3.23
C GLY A 65 1.46 -15.54 -4.41
N GLY A 66 1.68 -14.86 -5.54
CA GLY A 66 0.85 -15.00 -6.74
C GLY A 66 -0.56 -14.40 -6.59
N VAL A 67 -0.76 -13.54 -5.60
CA VAL A 67 -2.06 -12.92 -5.36
C VAL A 67 -2.32 -11.84 -6.40
N ALA A 68 -3.48 -11.90 -7.05
CA ALA A 68 -3.94 -10.83 -7.93
C ALA A 68 -4.17 -9.55 -7.11
N ILE A 69 -3.48 -8.47 -7.49
CA ILE A 69 -3.64 -7.16 -6.89
C ILE A 69 -4.47 -6.29 -7.83
N GLU A 70 -5.65 -5.85 -7.41
CA GLU A 70 -6.30 -4.73 -8.08
C GLU A 70 -5.99 -3.45 -7.29
N GLN A 71 -5.15 -2.61 -7.88
CA GLN A 71 -4.80 -1.32 -7.31
C GLN A 71 -5.84 -0.28 -7.73
N ALA A 72 -6.55 0.30 -6.78
CA ALA A 72 -7.22 1.58 -6.99
C ALA A 72 -6.16 2.67 -6.77
N ALA A 73 -5.76 3.34 -7.85
CA ALA A 73 -4.79 4.43 -7.80
C ALA A 73 -5.23 5.51 -6.81
N ALA A 74 -4.33 5.89 -5.90
CA ALA A 74 -4.56 7.05 -5.05
C ALA A 74 -4.52 8.34 -5.89
N PRO A 75 -5.35 9.35 -5.58
CA PRO A 75 -5.19 10.67 -6.17
C PRO A 75 -3.80 11.23 -5.83
N ALA A 76 -3.17 11.90 -6.81
CA ALA A 76 -1.77 12.33 -6.79
C ALA A 76 -1.38 13.36 -5.70
N ALA A 77 -2.27 13.67 -4.73
CA ALA A 77 -2.10 14.75 -3.77
C ALA A 77 -2.66 14.38 -2.38
N GLY A 78 -2.25 13.24 -1.85
CA GLY A 78 -2.79 12.71 -0.58
C GLY A 78 -4.16 12.06 -0.75
N GLY A 79 -4.51 11.18 0.18
CA GLY A 79 -5.78 10.44 0.12
C GLY A 79 -5.64 9.00 0.60
N GLN A 80 -6.45 8.11 0.02
CA GLN A 80 -6.44 6.69 0.34
C GLN A 80 -6.08 5.89 -0.90
N ALA A 81 -5.06 5.04 -0.81
CA ALA A 81 -4.82 3.99 -1.78
C ALA A 81 -5.54 2.73 -1.33
N VAL A 82 -6.14 1.99 -2.27
CA VAL A 82 -6.79 0.72 -1.96
C VAL A 82 -6.18 -0.37 -2.84
N ALA A 83 -5.80 -1.49 -2.23
CA ALA A 83 -5.33 -2.67 -2.92
C ALA A 83 -6.17 -3.86 -2.46
N THR A 84 -6.79 -4.56 -3.40
CA THR A 84 -7.51 -5.81 -3.10
C THR A 84 -6.66 -7.00 -3.49
N PHE A 85 -6.75 -8.07 -2.70
CA PHE A 85 -5.96 -9.28 -2.93
C PHE A 85 -6.76 -10.52 -2.48
N SER A 86 -6.62 -11.66 -3.15
CA SER A 86 -7.31 -12.91 -2.79
C SER A 86 -6.38 -13.92 -2.14
N LEU A 87 -6.71 -14.41 -0.94
CA LEU A 87 -5.93 -15.45 -0.25
C LEU A 87 -6.57 -16.83 -0.37
N GLU A 88 -5.72 -17.83 -0.55
CA GLU A 88 -6.09 -19.24 -0.43
C GLU A 88 -5.98 -19.75 1.02
N ARG A 89 -6.45 -20.98 1.25
CA ARG A 89 -6.41 -21.62 2.56
C ARG A 89 -4.96 -21.91 2.98
N SER A 90 -4.60 -21.47 4.19
CA SER A 90 -3.28 -21.67 4.78
C SER A 90 -2.15 -20.99 3.99
N GLN A 91 -2.49 -19.91 3.28
CA GLN A 91 -1.52 -19.10 2.54
C GLN A 91 -0.90 -18.05 3.46
N HIS A 92 0.41 -17.85 3.30
CA HIS A 92 1.17 -16.82 4.01
C HIS A 92 1.85 -15.94 2.96
N VAL A 93 1.40 -14.69 2.85
CA VAL A 93 1.84 -13.77 1.79
C VAL A 93 2.52 -12.56 2.44
N THR A 94 3.57 -12.06 1.81
CA THR A 94 4.18 -10.79 2.19
C THR A 94 3.91 -9.78 1.09
N CYS A 95 3.25 -8.68 1.43
CA CYS A 95 2.94 -7.59 0.52
C CYS A 95 3.77 -6.36 0.87
N THR A 96 4.60 -5.92 -0.06
CA THR A 96 5.38 -4.68 0.04
C THR A 96 4.66 -3.56 -0.67
N PHE A 97 4.31 -2.52 0.07
CA PHE A 97 3.72 -1.28 -0.40
C PHE A 97 4.83 -0.25 -0.53
N THR A 98 5.06 0.19 -1.75
CA THR A 98 6.08 1.18 -2.09
C THR A 98 5.41 2.51 -2.30
N THR A 99 5.78 3.50 -1.52
CA THR A 99 5.27 4.87 -1.60
C THR A 99 6.37 5.82 -2.00
N GLU A 100 5.97 6.92 -2.63
CA GLU A 100 6.90 7.97 -2.99
C GLU A 100 6.28 9.33 -2.74
N GLN A 101 7.14 10.29 -2.39
CA GLN A 101 6.71 11.66 -2.28
C GLN A 101 6.55 12.23 -3.69
N THR A 102 5.35 12.68 -4.00
CA THR A 102 5.07 13.41 -5.23
C THR A 102 5.83 14.73 -5.15
N ALA A 103 6.86 14.90 -5.98
CA ALA A 103 7.45 16.22 -6.17
C ALA A 103 6.35 17.13 -6.74
N TYR A 104 6.16 18.30 -6.14
CA TYR A 104 5.19 19.30 -6.61
C TYR A 104 5.48 19.80 -8.04
N ASP A 105 6.61 19.42 -8.62
CA ASP A 105 7.17 19.95 -9.87
C ASP A 105 6.42 19.52 -11.14
N LEU A 106 5.46 18.58 -11.05
CA LEU A 106 4.70 18.12 -12.22
C LEU A 106 3.28 18.70 -12.34
N TYR A 107 2.93 19.74 -11.56
CA TYR A 107 1.84 20.65 -11.95
C TYR A 107 2.32 21.70 -12.98
N MET A 108 3.18 21.32 -13.91
CA MET A 108 3.04 21.79 -15.27
C MET A 108 2.40 20.64 -16.04
N PRO A 109 1.09 20.69 -16.37
CA PRO A 109 0.65 19.85 -17.47
C PRO A 109 1.53 20.26 -18.65
N ALA A 110 2.28 19.30 -19.19
CA ALA A 110 2.86 19.44 -20.50
C ALA A 110 1.70 19.61 -21.49
N VAL A 111 1.16 20.83 -21.58
CA VAL A 111 0.45 21.30 -22.75
C VAL A 111 1.53 21.45 -23.80
N LEU A 112 1.75 20.34 -24.49
CA LEU A 112 2.40 20.32 -25.78
C LEU A 112 1.61 21.23 -26.74
N ARG A 113 2.37 22.08 -27.44
CA ARG A 113 2.06 22.88 -28.64
C ARG A 113 1.45 24.26 -28.45
#